data_AF-A0AAW2IKL6-F1
#
_entry.id   AF-A0AAW2IKL6-F1
#
_cell.length_a   1.000
_cell.length_b   1.000
_cell.length_c   1.000
_cell.angle_alpha   90.00
_cell.angle_beta   90.00
_cell.angle_gamma   90.00
#
_symmetry.space_group_name_H-M   'P 1'
#
loop_
_entity.id
_entity.type
_entity.pdbx_description
1 polymer ?
#
loop_
_entity_poly.entity_id
_entity_poly.type
_entity_poly.pdbx_seq_one_letter_code
_entity_poly.pdbx_strand_id
1 'polypeptide(L)'
;MLEPLNKATVRRLKILRNNARVEVYGPNENQATIAEYFSNIFKSTNPDSWVIEEILSCLEPRVMEEMNEEFLMSMLLPKCANPELVYDFHPIFLCNVVYKLASKAIANRLKPLLNTSISNSQSAFVLGRLIFDNVLVAYEVNHYLAHKYQGNSGYVSLKLDLSKA
;
A
#
# COMPACT_ATOMS: atom_id res chain seq x y z
N MET A 1 -12.16 13.20 -34.69
CA MET A 1 -13.20 13.36 -33.65
C MET A 1 -13.07 12.18 -32.72
N LEU A 2 -12.43 12.38 -31.56
CA LEU A 2 -12.35 11.36 -30.50
C LEU A 2 -13.48 11.67 -29.51
N GLU A 3 -14.34 10.69 -29.25
CA GLU A 3 -15.39 10.80 -28.22
C GLU A 3 -14.77 11.07 -26.84
N PRO A 4 -15.36 11.98 -26.04
CA PRO A 4 -14.90 12.20 -24.68
C PRO A 4 -15.21 10.97 -23.81
N LEU A 5 -14.17 10.51 -23.11
CA LEU A 5 -14.20 9.40 -22.15
C LEU A 5 -15.44 9.54 -21.23
N ASN A 6 -16.34 8.56 -21.31
CA ASN A 6 -17.57 8.51 -20.54
C ASN A 6 -17.24 8.59 -19.05
N LYS A 7 -17.70 9.66 -18.39
CA LYS A 7 -17.60 9.89 -16.94
C LYS A 7 -18.43 8.82 -16.23
N ALA A 8 -17.87 7.61 -16.11
CA ALA A 8 -18.40 6.59 -15.23
C ALA A 8 -18.48 7.22 -13.83
N THR A 9 -19.71 7.47 -13.42
CA THR A 9 -20.13 8.11 -12.18
C THR A 9 -19.27 7.62 -11.03
N VAL A 10 -18.34 8.46 -10.58
CA VAL A 10 -17.72 8.30 -9.27
C VAL A 10 -18.88 8.30 -8.29
N ARG A 11 -19.31 7.12 -7.83
CA ARG A 11 -20.32 6.99 -6.78
C ARG A 11 -19.73 7.69 -5.56
N ARG A 12 -20.10 8.96 -5.36
CA ARG A 12 -19.72 9.71 -4.16
C ARG A 12 -20.17 8.89 -2.96
N LEU A 13 -19.21 8.50 -2.12
CA LEU A 13 -19.46 7.89 -0.83
C LEU A 13 -20.42 8.79 -0.04
N LYS A 14 -21.64 8.29 0.19
CA LYS A 14 -22.66 9.04 0.95
C LYS A 14 -22.55 8.76 2.45
N ILE A 15 -22.08 7.57 2.83
CA ILE A 15 -22.00 7.08 4.20
C ILE A 15 -20.68 6.30 4.32
N LEU A 16 -19.90 6.61 5.34
CA LEU A 16 -18.70 5.86 5.72
C LEU A 16 -18.82 5.48 7.20
N ARG A 17 -18.32 4.32 7.60
CA ARG A 17 -18.20 3.97 9.02
C ARG A 17 -16.78 4.21 9.52
N ASN A 18 -16.65 4.86 10.67
CA ASN A 18 -15.35 5.10 11.32
C ASN A 18 -14.81 3.83 12.00
N ASN A 19 -13.63 3.93 12.64
CA ASN A 19 -13.01 2.81 13.35
C ASN A 19 -13.85 2.22 14.49
N ALA A 20 -14.79 2.99 15.05
CA ALA A 20 -15.73 2.56 16.08
C ALA A 20 -17.04 1.99 15.49
N ARG A 21 -17.12 1.80 14.16
CA ARG A 21 -18.31 1.38 13.40
C ARG A 21 -19.48 2.34 13.47
N VAL A 22 -19.25 3.59 13.87
CA VAL A 22 -20.26 4.64 13.84
C VAL A 22 -20.36 5.18 12.42
N GLU A 23 -21.58 5.35 11.94
CA GLU A 23 -21.86 5.92 10.61
C GLU A 23 -21.60 7.43 10.61
N VAL A 24 -20.90 7.86 9.58
CA VAL A 24 -20.43 9.22 9.35
C VAL A 24 -21.08 9.72 8.07
N TYR A 25 -21.59 10.95 8.12
CA TYR A 25 -22.51 11.46 7.12
C TYR A 25 -21.98 12.76 6.51
N GLY A 26 -21.65 12.68 5.22
CA GLY A 26 -21.27 13.85 4.42
C GLY A 26 -19.79 13.94 4.09
N PRO A 27 -19.43 14.69 3.02
CA PRO A 27 -18.09 14.68 2.43
C PRO A 27 -16.99 15.14 3.39
N ASN A 28 -17.23 16.14 4.23
CA ASN A 28 -16.23 16.68 5.15
C ASN A 28 -15.94 15.73 6.32
N GLU A 29 -16.98 15.11 6.91
CA GLU A 29 -16.78 14.14 8.00
C GLU A 29 -16.13 12.85 7.49
N ASN A 30 -16.48 12.44 6.27
CA ASN A 30 -15.84 11.33 5.57
C ASN A 30 -14.34 11.62 5.37
N GLN A 31 -13.98 12.81 4.89
CA GLN A 31 -12.60 13.26 4.75
C GLN A 31 -11.84 13.20 6.07
N ALA A 32 -12.42 13.76 7.14
CA ALA A 32 -11.81 13.75 8.47
C ALA A 32 -11.56 12.32 8.97
N THR A 33 -12.55 11.43 8.79
CA THR A 33 -12.46 10.02 9.19
C THR A 33 -11.38 9.27 8.42
N ILE A 34 -11.26 9.53 7.11
CA ILE A 34 -10.24 8.95 6.24
C ILE A 34 -8.84 9.47 6.64
N ALA A 35 -8.70 10.77 6.84
CA ALA A 35 -7.45 11.41 7.24
C ALA A 35 -6.99 10.89 8.61
N GLU A 36 -7.90 10.79 9.59
CA GLU A 36 -7.61 10.23 10.91
C GLU A 36 -7.18 8.76 10.82
N TYR A 37 -7.89 7.95 10.03
CA TYR A 37 -7.57 6.53 9.83
C TYR A 37 -6.15 6.34 9.30
N PHE A 38 -5.80 7.02 8.19
CA PHE A 38 -4.49 6.87 7.58
C PHE A 38 -3.38 7.52 8.41
N SER A 39 -3.65 8.66 9.05
CA SER A 39 -2.72 9.25 10.02
C SER A 39 -2.36 8.24 11.11
N ASN A 40 -3.35 7.56 11.69
CA ASN A 40 -3.12 6.56 12.74
C ASN A 40 -2.33 5.33 12.25
N ILE A 41 -2.54 4.86 11.02
CA ILE A 41 -1.78 3.74 10.46
C ILE A 41 -0.30 4.11 10.25
N PHE A 42 -0.02 5.32 9.77
CA PHE A 42 1.34 5.74 9.44
C PHE A 42 2.09 6.39 10.61
N LYS A 43 1.47 6.50 11.79
CA LYS A 43 2.10 7.00 13.02
C LYS A 43 3.25 6.11 13.54
N SER A 44 3.44 4.89 13.04
CA SER A 44 4.47 3.99 13.58
C SER A 44 5.90 4.51 13.42
N THR A 45 6.13 5.45 12.50
CA THR A 45 7.44 6.07 12.27
C THR A 45 7.66 7.38 13.03
N ASN A 46 6.61 7.97 13.62
CA ASN A 46 6.54 9.29 14.28
C ASN A 46 7.84 10.14 14.18
N PRO A 47 8.25 10.57 12.97
CA PRO A 47 9.49 11.30 12.83
C PRO A 47 9.33 12.64 13.52
N ASP A 48 10.36 13.04 14.27
CA ASP A 48 10.33 14.31 15.00
C ASP A 48 10.01 15.48 14.05
N SER A 49 9.19 16.43 14.51
CA SER A 49 8.72 17.56 13.68
C SER A 49 9.86 18.31 13.00
N TRP A 50 11.03 18.42 13.64
CA TRP A 50 12.19 19.11 13.08
C TRP A 50 12.73 18.42 11.82
N VAL A 51 12.69 17.08 11.74
CA VAL A 51 13.14 16.33 10.54
C VAL A 51 12.21 16.60 9.37
N ILE A 52 10.90 16.64 9.64
CA ILE A 52 9.90 16.96 8.62
C ILE A 52 10.08 18.40 8.15
N GLU A 53 10.21 19.35 9.08
CA GLU A 53 10.41 20.77 8.76
C GLU A 53 11.69 21.01 7.97
N GLU A 54 12.80 20.35 8.31
CA GLU A 54 14.06 20.48 7.60
C GLU A 54 13.94 19.96 6.16
N ILE A 55 13.31 18.80 5.95
CA ILE A 55 13.06 18.25 4.61
C ILE A 55 12.10 19.15 3.81
N LEU A 56 11.03 19.64 4.44
CA LEU A 56 10.06 20.52 3.79
C LEU A 56 10.66 21.89 3.46
N SER A 57 11.57 22.42 4.29
CA SER A 57 12.26 23.69 4.03
C SER A 57 13.15 23.62 2.78
N CYS A 58 13.63 22.43 2.43
CA CYS A 58 14.39 22.19 1.21
C CYS A 58 13.52 22.08 -0.05
N LEU A 59 12.18 22.16 0.07
CA LEU A 59 11.25 21.93 -1.01
C LEU A 59 10.37 23.15 -1.25
N GLU A 60 10.28 23.62 -2.49
CA GLU A 60 9.28 24.62 -2.86
C GLU A 60 7.87 24.02 -2.70
N PRO A 61 6.96 24.64 -1.93
CA PRO A 61 5.58 24.18 -1.83
C PRO A 61 4.90 24.36 -3.19
N ARG A 62 4.57 23.24 -3.85
CA ARG A 62 3.88 23.20 -5.14
C ARG A 62 2.46 22.63 -5.08
N VAL A 63 2.04 22.19 -3.90
CA VAL A 63 0.70 21.63 -3.66
C VAL A 63 0.10 22.39 -2.49
N MET A 64 -1.06 23.02 -2.72
CA MET A 64 -1.81 23.72 -1.67
C MET A 64 -2.55 22.71 -0.78
N GLU A 65 -2.89 23.08 0.45
CA GLU A 65 -3.68 22.23 1.35
C GLU A 65 -5.01 21.80 0.70
N GLU A 66 -5.69 22.73 0.03
CA GLU A 66 -6.93 22.49 -0.73
C GLU A 66 -6.75 21.42 -1.83
N MET A 67 -5.61 21.45 -2.53
CA MET A 67 -5.30 20.45 -3.54
C MET A 67 -5.08 19.08 -2.91
N ASN A 68 -4.41 19.02 -1.75
CA ASN A 68 -4.23 17.78 -1.00
C ASN A 68 -5.56 17.18 -0.52
N GLU A 69 -6.50 18.01 -0.06
CA GLU A 69 -7.83 17.56 0.36
C GLU A 69 -8.65 16.99 -0.82
N GLU A 70 -8.60 17.65 -1.98
CA GLU A 70 -9.26 17.17 -3.19
C GLU A 70 -8.62 15.86 -3.71
N PHE A 71 -7.29 15.78 -3.70
CA PHE A 71 -6.57 14.58 -4.11
C PHE A 71 -6.86 13.40 -3.17
N LEU A 72 -6.91 13.61 -1.85
CA LEU A 72 -7.22 12.57 -0.88
C LEU A 72 -8.63 11.97 -1.10
N MET A 73 -9.62 12.81 -1.43
CA MET A 73 -10.98 12.32 -1.73
C MET A 73 -11.10 11.62 -3.09
N SER A 74 -10.40 12.12 -4.11
CA SER A 74 -10.51 11.60 -5.47
C SER A 74 -9.90 10.20 -5.66
N MET A 75 -9.05 9.75 -4.73
CA MET A 75 -8.14 8.63 -4.96
C MET A 75 -8.43 7.34 -4.18
N LEU A 76 -9.60 7.26 -3.53
CA LEU A 76 -10.06 6.05 -2.88
C LEU A 76 -10.63 5.07 -3.92
N LEU A 77 -9.82 4.10 -4.35
CA LEU A 77 -10.31 3.04 -5.24
C LEU A 77 -10.99 1.93 -4.43
N PRO A 78 -12.23 1.53 -4.74
CA PRO A 78 -12.91 0.47 -4.03
C PRO A 78 -12.23 -0.89 -4.24
N LYS A 79 -12.06 -1.66 -3.16
CA LYS A 79 -11.60 -3.07 -3.17
C LYS A 79 -12.70 -4.04 -3.56
N CYS A 80 -13.95 -3.68 -3.30
CA CYS A 80 -15.11 -4.51 -3.48
C CYS A 80 -16.27 -3.72 -4.10
N ALA A 81 -17.30 -4.41 -4.59
CA ALA A 81 -18.40 -3.77 -5.32
C ALA A 81 -19.23 -2.78 -4.48
N ASN A 82 -19.35 -3.03 -3.17
CA ASN A 82 -20.10 -2.21 -2.22
C ASN A 82 -19.23 -1.90 -0.99
N PRO A 83 -18.34 -0.91 -1.09
CA PRO A 83 -17.49 -0.54 0.03
C PRO A 83 -18.29 0.26 1.08
N GLU A 84 -18.22 -0.16 2.35
CA GLU A 84 -18.92 0.49 3.48
C GLU A 84 -17.96 1.11 4.48
N LEU A 85 -16.72 0.60 4.54
CA LEU A 85 -15.72 0.95 5.53
C LEU A 85 -14.48 1.57 4.87
N VAL A 86 -13.75 2.42 5.60
CA VAL A 86 -12.55 3.11 5.07
C VAL A 86 -11.51 2.10 4.54
N TYR A 87 -11.40 0.93 5.16
CA TYR A 87 -10.47 -0.12 4.72
C TYR A 87 -10.91 -0.87 3.45
N ASP A 88 -12.17 -0.72 3.02
CA ASP A 88 -12.67 -1.25 1.74
C ASP A 88 -12.16 -0.42 0.56
N PHE A 89 -11.41 0.64 0.82
CA PHE A 89 -10.74 1.44 -0.19
C PHE A 89 -9.24 1.15 -0.19
N HIS A 90 -8.64 1.21 -1.38
CA HIS A 90 -7.22 1.40 -1.53
C HIS A 90 -6.95 2.89 -1.37
N PRO A 91 -6.20 3.32 -0.34
CA PRO A 91 -5.58 4.62 -0.40
C PRO A 91 -4.58 4.59 -1.54
N ILE A 92 -4.80 5.41 -2.55
CA ILE A 92 -3.70 5.79 -3.42
C ILE A 92 -3.36 7.21 -3.03
N PHE A 93 -2.09 7.48 -2.81
CA PHE A 93 -1.61 8.83 -2.49
C PHE A 93 -0.95 9.41 -3.74
N LEU A 94 -1.40 10.57 -4.18
CA LEU A 94 -0.66 11.37 -5.14
C LEU A 94 0.47 12.08 -4.40
N CYS A 95 1.62 11.43 -4.31
CA CYS A 95 2.83 12.11 -3.87
C CYS A 95 3.36 13.05 -4.98
N ASN A 96 3.92 14.19 -4.56
CA ASN A 96 4.55 15.17 -5.44
C ASN A 96 5.62 14.45 -6.32
N VAL A 97 5.74 14.84 -7.59
CA VAL A 97 6.76 14.32 -8.52
C VAL A 97 8.17 14.42 -7.92
N VAL A 98 8.45 15.46 -7.14
CA VAL A 98 9.73 15.62 -6.43
C VAL A 98 9.93 14.50 -5.39
N TYR A 99 8.89 14.15 -4.63
CA TYR A 99 8.93 13.02 -3.70
C TYR A 99 9.15 11.70 -4.44
N LYS A 100 8.44 11.46 -5.55
CA LYS A 100 8.64 10.26 -6.38
C LYS A 100 10.09 10.16 -6.88
N LEU A 101 10.68 11.27 -7.29
CA LEU A 101 12.07 11.33 -7.75
C LEU A 101 13.04 11.01 -6.62
N ALA A 102 12.87 11.63 -5.44
CA ALA A 102 13.69 11.38 -4.26
C ALA A 102 13.58 9.92 -3.78
N SER A 103 12.37 9.38 -3.62
CA SER A 103 12.14 7.98 -3.28
C SER A 103 12.77 7.03 -4.29
N LYS A 104 12.68 7.35 -5.60
CA LYS A 104 13.30 6.55 -6.65
C LYS A 104 14.82 6.59 -6.58
N ALA A 105 15.41 7.76 -6.31
CA ALA A 105 16.85 7.91 -6.15
C ALA A 105 17.35 7.07 -4.96
N ILE A 106 16.67 7.12 -3.81
CA ILE A 106 16.99 6.31 -2.64
C ILE A 106 16.85 4.81 -2.97
N ALA A 107 15.74 4.39 -3.55
CA ALA A 107 15.51 2.99 -3.93
C ALA A 107 16.60 2.47 -4.89
N ASN A 108 17.02 3.29 -5.86
CA ASN A 108 18.10 2.93 -6.77
C ASN A 108 19.45 2.77 -6.05
N ARG A 109 19.74 3.57 -5.01
CA ARG A 109 20.95 3.44 -4.19
C ARG A 109 20.92 2.21 -3.28
N LEU A 110 19.74 1.83 -2.77
CA LEU A 110 19.57 0.65 -1.92
C LEU A 110 19.59 -0.66 -2.73
N LYS A 111 19.22 -0.62 -4.01
CA LYS A 111 19.08 -1.80 -4.86
C LYS A 111 20.30 -2.74 -4.88
N PRO A 112 21.55 -2.27 -4.98
CA PRO A 112 22.72 -3.15 -4.93
C PRO A 112 22.92 -3.82 -3.56
N LEU A 113 22.54 -3.15 -2.47
CA LEU A 113 22.66 -3.67 -1.10
C LEU A 113 21.63 -4.78 -0.84
N LEU A 114 20.43 -4.65 -1.42
CA LEU A 114 19.38 -5.64 -1.26
C LEU A 114 19.83 -7.02 -1.76
N ASN A 115 20.64 -7.11 -2.81
CA ASN A 115 21.14 -8.38 -3.33
C ASN A 115 21.90 -9.22 -2.29
N THR A 116 22.55 -8.57 -1.32
CA THR A 116 23.26 -9.26 -0.23
C THR A 116 22.41 -9.49 1.01
N SER A 117 21.32 -8.73 1.18
CA SER A 117 20.48 -8.77 2.39
C SER A 117 19.23 -9.64 2.25
N ILE A 118 18.76 -9.89 1.02
CA ILE A 118 17.54 -10.66 0.77
C ILE A 118 17.86 -12.13 0.48
N SER A 119 17.02 -13.03 1.00
CA SER A 119 17.14 -14.47 0.73
C SER A 119 16.97 -14.78 -0.76
N ASN A 120 17.61 -15.83 -1.24
CA ASN A 120 17.43 -16.34 -2.61
C ASN A 120 15.99 -16.77 -2.90
N SER A 121 15.23 -17.15 -1.87
CA SER A 121 13.82 -17.54 -1.98
C SER A 121 12.85 -16.36 -2.07
N GLN A 122 13.35 -15.11 -1.99
CA GLN A 122 12.53 -13.90 -2.14
C GLN A 122 12.60 -13.39 -3.58
N SER A 123 11.62 -13.78 -4.42
CA SER A 123 11.61 -13.39 -5.83
C SER A 123 10.78 -12.14 -6.15
N ALA A 124 9.81 -11.79 -5.31
CA ALA A 124 8.98 -10.61 -5.53
C ALA A 124 9.76 -9.30 -5.33
N PHE A 125 9.53 -8.33 -6.22
CA PHE A 125 10.13 -6.98 -6.20
C PHE A 125 11.67 -6.92 -6.30
N VAL A 126 12.32 -8.00 -6.73
CA VAL A 126 13.76 -8.06 -6.98
C VAL A 126 14.03 -8.05 -8.48
N LEU A 127 14.94 -7.19 -8.95
CA LEU A 127 15.29 -7.14 -10.36
C LEU A 127 15.97 -8.45 -10.79
N GLY A 128 15.50 -9.04 -11.88
CA GLY A 128 16.09 -10.25 -12.45
C GLY A 128 15.61 -11.57 -11.83
N ARG A 129 14.68 -11.53 -10.86
CA ARG A 129 14.00 -12.72 -10.34
C ARG A 129 12.56 -12.77 -10.85
N LEU A 130 12.07 -13.96 -11.18
CA LEU A 130 10.73 -14.14 -11.71
C LEU A 130 9.79 -14.60 -10.60
N ILE A 131 8.53 -14.16 -10.64
CA ILE A 131 7.51 -14.63 -9.69
C ILE A 131 7.31 -16.15 -9.76
N PHE A 132 7.56 -16.74 -10.93
CA PHE A 132 7.49 -18.17 -11.16
C PHE A 132 8.52 -18.97 -10.35
N ASP A 133 9.67 -18.38 -10.00
CA ASP A 133 10.69 -19.05 -9.19
C ASP A 133 10.10 -19.46 -7.82
N ASN A 134 9.30 -18.58 -7.21
CA ASN A 134 8.61 -18.88 -5.95
C ASN A 134 7.52 -19.95 -6.11
N VAL A 135 6.85 -20.00 -7.26
CA VAL A 135 5.82 -21.01 -7.56
C VAL A 135 6.46 -22.40 -7.66
N LEU A 136 7.61 -22.49 -8.33
CA LEU A 136 8.36 -23.75 -8.46
C LEU A 136 8.83 -24.26 -7.09
N VAL A 137 9.43 -23.39 -6.27
CA VAL A 137 9.86 -23.75 -4.91
C VAL A 137 8.67 -24.24 -4.07
N ALA A 138 7.53 -23.52 -4.12
CA ALA A 138 6.33 -23.96 -3.40
C ALA A 138 5.79 -25.31 -3.90
N TYR A 139 5.85 -25.55 -5.21
CA TYR A 139 5.44 -26.82 -5.81
C TYR A 139 6.33 -27.98 -5.36
N GLU A 140 7.66 -27.81 -5.38
CA GLU A 140 8.62 -28.81 -4.92
C GLU A 140 8.47 -29.13 -3.43
N VAL A 141 8.32 -28.10 -2.59
CA VAL A 141 8.07 -28.27 -1.15
C VAL A 141 6.78 -29.05 -0.92
N ASN A 142 5.69 -28.69 -1.62
CA ASN A 142 4.42 -29.39 -1.48
C ASN A 142 4.49 -30.84 -1.98
N HIS A 143 5.18 -31.07 -3.10
CA HIS A 143 5.42 -32.40 -3.64
C HIS A 143 6.22 -33.27 -2.66
N TYR A 144 7.31 -32.73 -2.09
CA TYR A 144 8.11 -33.43 -1.08
C TYR A 144 7.26 -33.80 0.13
N LEU A 145 6.51 -32.84 0.69
CA LEU A 145 5.64 -33.08 1.84
C LEU A 145 4.57 -34.14 1.56
N ALA A 146 3.97 -34.09 0.37
CA ALA A 146 2.96 -35.07 -0.03
C ALA A 146 3.50 -36.50 -0.07
N HIS A 147 4.77 -36.68 -0.46
CA HIS A 147 5.39 -38.01 -0.59
C HIS A 147 6.17 -38.46 0.66
N LYS A 148 6.23 -37.64 1.71
CA LYS A 148 7.02 -37.91 2.92
C LYS A 148 6.24 -38.75 3.93
N TYR A 149 6.06 -40.04 3.64
CA TYR A 149 5.27 -40.96 4.48
C TYR A 149 6.05 -41.73 5.57
N GLN A 150 7.38 -41.69 5.55
CA GLN A 150 8.23 -42.50 6.44
C GLN A 150 9.41 -41.71 7.03
N GLY A 151 9.92 -42.15 8.19
CA GLY A 151 11.09 -41.59 8.88
C GLY A 151 10.75 -40.90 10.20
N ASN A 152 11.77 -40.62 11.01
CA ASN A 152 11.62 -40.17 12.41
C ASN A 152 11.32 -38.67 12.58
N SER A 153 11.10 -37.94 11.48
CA SER A 153 10.86 -36.49 11.47
C SER A 153 9.67 -36.15 10.57
N GLY A 154 8.72 -35.42 11.14
CA GLY A 154 7.56 -34.84 10.44
C GLY A 154 7.84 -33.42 9.98
N TYR A 155 7.21 -33.02 8.88
CA TYR A 155 7.37 -31.70 8.27
C TYR A 155 5.98 -31.10 8.03
N VAL A 156 5.87 -29.77 8.14
CA VAL A 156 4.62 -29.02 7.96
C VAL A 156 4.91 -27.77 7.12
N SER A 157 4.00 -27.45 6.20
CA SER A 157 4.02 -26.17 5.49
C SER A 157 3.11 -25.16 6.20
N LEU A 158 3.61 -23.95 6.39
CA LEU A 158 2.88 -22.84 7.01
C LEU A 158 2.71 -21.72 5.99
N LYS A 159 1.46 -21.41 5.66
CA LYS A 159 1.11 -20.23 4.87
C LYS A 159 0.84 -19.07 5.81
N LEU A 160 1.75 -18.10 5.83
CA LEU A 160 1.63 -16.87 6.61
C LEU A 160 1.25 -15.72 5.69
N ASP A 161 0.32 -14.88 6.13
CA ASP A 161 -0.06 -13.65 5.45
C ASP A 161 -0.08 -12.50 6.46
N LEU A 162 0.32 -11.31 6.03
CA LEU A 162 0.37 -10.12 6.87
C LEU A 162 -0.89 -9.30 6.62
N SER A 163 -1.59 -8.95 7.71
CA SER A 163 -2.76 -8.10 7.62
C SER A 163 -2.35 -6.66 7.33
N LYS A 164 -2.30 -6.33 6.03
CA LYS A 164 -1.83 -5.05 5.47
C LYS A 164 -0.29 -4.98 5.45
N ALA A 165 0.24 -4.35 4.42
CA ALA A 165 1.66 -4.08 4.20
C ALA A 165 1.89 -2.58 4.14
#